data_AF-A0A820F174-F1
#
_entry.id   AF-A0A820F174-F1
#
_cell.length_a   1.000
_cell.length_b   1.000
_cell.length_c   1.000
_cell.angle_alpha   90.00
_cell.angle_beta   90.00
_cell.angle_gamma   90.00
#
_symmetry.space_group_name_H-M   'P 1'
#
loop_
_entity.id
_entity.type
_entity.pdbx_description
1 polymer ?
#
loop_
_entity_poly.entity_id
_entity_poly.type
_entity_poly.pdbx_seq_one_letter_code
_entity_poly.pdbx_strand_id
1 'polypeptide(L)'
;HTDHLRGLDQSTFSQYVTNNRSIRIYCSDTTRHFLSKLSAYKHLSQFYSVLNIDQPFTIQNPADENSSVTVTCCGAGHCPGSLMLLFEGSHGTVLYTGDFRLYSHQ
;
A
#
# COMPACT_ATOMS: atom_id res chain seq x y z
N HIS A 1 0.66 2.63 -11.97
CA HIS A 1 0.48 2.08 -13.34
C HIS A 1 -0.58 1.00 -13.31
N THR A 2 -1.32 0.78 -14.41
CA THR A 2 -2.51 -0.11 -14.40
C THR A 2 -2.17 -1.60 -14.28
N ASP A 3 -0.98 -2.00 -14.69
CA ASP A 3 -0.42 -3.34 -14.51
C ASP A 3 -0.22 -3.74 -13.04
N HIS A 4 -0.10 -2.76 -12.12
CA HIS A 4 -0.06 -2.95 -10.66
C HIS A 4 -1.42 -2.78 -9.97
N LEU A 5 -2.51 -2.56 -10.72
CA LEU A 5 -3.87 -2.34 -10.18
C LEU A 5 -4.85 -3.47 -10.53
N ARG A 6 -4.35 -4.57 -11.11
CA ARG A 6 -5.19 -5.69 -11.56
C ARG A 6 -5.99 -6.25 -10.38
N GLY A 7 -7.32 -6.33 -10.55
CA GLY A 7 -8.23 -6.88 -9.56
C GLY A 7 -8.89 -5.85 -8.64
N LEU A 8 -8.34 -4.63 -8.51
CA LEU A 8 -8.89 -3.61 -7.60
C LEU A 8 -10.24 -3.04 -8.06
N ASP A 9 -10.51 -3.08 -9.36
CA ASP A 9 -11.77 -2.65 -10.00
C ASP A 9 -12.84 -3.75 -10.04
N GLN A 10 -12.51 -4.98 -9.63
CA GLN A 10 -13.41 -6.12 -9.73
C GLN A 10 -14.52 -6.04 -8.67
N SER A 11 -15.73 -6.44 -9.07
CA SER A 11 -16.90 -6.47 -8.19
C SER A 11 -16.71 -7.40 -6.99
N THR A 12 -16.03 -8.54 -7.18
CA THR A 12 -15.69 -9.49 -6.12
C THR A 12 -14.81 -8.85 -5.05
N PHE A 13 -13.76 -8.12 -5.45
CA PHE A 13 -12.92 -7.38 -4.53
C PHE A 13 -13.71 -6.26 -3.83
N SER A 14 -14.55 -5.52 -4.57
CA SER A 14 -15.43 -4.50 -3.99
C SER A 14 -16.36 -5.05 -2.91
N GLN A 15 -16.98 -6.21 -3.15
CA GLN A 15 -17.83 -6.88 -2.16
C GLN A 15 -17.02 -7.30 -0.92
N TYR A 16 -15.83 -7.87 -1.13
CA TYR A 16 -14.94 -8.30 -0.06
C TYR A 16 -14.53 -7.14 0.86
N VAL A 17 -14.09 -6.00 0.32
CA VAL A 17 -13.70 -4.84 1.15
C VAL A 17 -14.89 -4.16 1.81
N THR A 18 -16.05 -4.10 1.13
CA THR A 18 -17.27 -3.48 1.68
C THR A 18 -17.84 -4.27 2.85
N ASN A 19 -17.74 -5.60 2.81
CA ASN A 19 -18.20 -6.48 3.89
C ASN A 19 -17.23 -6.53 5.08
N ASN A 20 -15.99 -6.04 4.93
CA ASN A 20 -14.96 -6.11 5.96
C ASN A 20 -14.36 -4.72 6.22
N ARG A 21 -15.02 -3.94 7.09
CA ARG A 21 -14.63 -2.54 7.38
C ARG A 21 -13.27 -2.37 8.05
N SER A 22 -12.68 -3.44 8.58
CA SER A 22 -11.31 -3.42 9.11
C SER A 22 -10.24 -3.39 8.02
N ILE A 23 -10.57 -3.75 6.78
CA ILE A 23 -9.62 -3.77 5.67
C ILE A 23 -9.20 -2.35 5.32
N ARG A 24 -7.89 -2.18 5.11
CA ARG A 24 -7.28 -0.94 4.66
C ARG A 24 -6.43 -1.20 3.41
N ILE A 25 -6.42 -0.22 2.52
CA ILE A 25 -5.56 -0.20 1.33
C ILE A 25 -4.49 0.87 1.55
N TYR A 26 -3.26 0.45 1.77
CA TYR A 26 -2.16 1.34 2.10
C TYR A 26 -1.45 1.83 0.83
N CYS A 27 -1.25 3.13 0.70
CA CYS A 27 -0.51 3.74 -0.41
C CYS A 27 -0.03 5.16 -0.06
N SER A 28 0.78 5.79 -0.91
CA SER A 28 1.13 7.21 -0.72
C SER A 28 -0.10 8.11 -0.90
N ASP A 29 -0.05 9.33 -0.35
CA ASP A 29 -1.13 10.31 -0.55
C ASP A 29 -1.34 10.65 -2.04
N THR A 30 -0.25 10.73 -2.79
CA THR A 30 -0.30 10.97 -4.24
C THR A 30 -1.00 9.83 -4.98
N THR A 31 -0.68 8.56 -4.66
CA THR A 31 -1.37 7.40 -5.24
C THR A 31 -2.85 7.40 -4.88
N ARG A 32 -3.20 7.64 -3.60
CA ARG A 32 -4.59 7.77 -3.14
C ARG A 32 -5.35 8.80 -3.98
N HIS A 33 -4.77 10.00 -4.14
CA HIS A 33 -5.39 11.09 -4.89
C HIS A 33 -5.67 10.73 -6.35
N PHE A 34 -4.71 10.08 -7.02
CA PHE A 34 -4.93 9.59 -8.39
C PHE A 34 -6.06 8.56 -8.45
N LEU A 35 -6.04 7.55 -7.57
CA LEU A 35 -7.06 6.49 -7.58
C LEU A 35 -8.45 7.03 -7.26
N SER A 36 -8.58 7.94 -6.29
CA SER A 36 -9.86 8.55 -5.90
C SER A 36 -10.50 9.39 -7.01
N LYS A 37 -9.74 9.85 -8.00
CA LYS A 37 -10.25 10.60 -9.15
C LYS A 37 -10.75 9.71 -10.29
N LEU A 38 -10.36 8.45 -10.32
CA LEU A 38 -10.73 7.50 -11.37
C LEU A 38 -12.02 6.78 -10.97
N SER A 39 -13.04 6.82 -11.84
CA SER A 39 -14.35 6.23 -11.57
C SER A 39 -14.27 4.74 -11.22
N ALA A 40 -13.34 4.01 -11.86
CA ALA A 40 -13.10 2.59 -11.63
C ALA A 40 -12.65 2.23 -10.20
N TYR A 41 -12.13 3.19 -9.42
CA TYR A 41 -11.61 2.94 -8.06
C TYR A 41 -12.29 3.80 -7.00
N LYS A 42 -13.33 4.54 -7.36
CA LYS A 42 -14.02 5.46 -6.46
C LYS A 42 -14.66 4.73 -5.27
N HIS A 43 -15.10 3.48 -5.46
CA HIS A 43 -15.66 2.62 -4.40
C HIS A 43 -14.65 2.34 -3.28
N LEU A 44 -13.36 2.48 -3.54
CA LEU A 44 -12.30 2.22 -2.56
C LEU A 44 -11.97 3.43 -1.67
N SER A 45 -12.55 4.61 -1.94
CA SER A 45 -12.14 5.88 -1.35
C SER A 45 -12.09 5.90 0.19
N GLN A 46 -12.99 5.16 0.84
CA GLN A 46 -13.08 5.09 2.30
C GLN A 46 -12.10 4.09 2.94
N PHE A 47 -11.45 3.23 2.14
CA PHE A 47 -10.56 2.18 2.63
C PHE A 47 -9.08 2.57 2.54
N TYR A 48 -8.75 3.65 1.82
CA TYR A 48 -7.37 4.10 1.69
C TYR A 48 -6.80 4.56 3.04
N SER A 49 -5.56 4.16 3.31
CA SER A 49 -4.75 4.64 4.43
C SER A 49 -3.42 5.15 3.88
N VAL A 50 -3.10 6.40 4.19
CA VAL A 50 -1.90 7.06 3.64
C VAL A 50 -0.66 6.61 4.40
N LEU A 51 0.39 6.29 3.65
CA LEU A 51 1.72 6.03 4.15
C LEU A 51 2.60 7.26 3.95
N ASN A 52 3.28 7.67 5.03
CA ASN A 52 4.26 8.73 5.00
C ASN A 52 5.66 8.13 4.95
N ILE A 53 6.52 8.72 4.11
CA ILE A 53 7.92 8.29 3.98
C ILE A 53 8.63 8.41 5.33
N ASP A 54 9.46 7.41 5.63
CA ASP A 54 10.27 7.30 6.84
C ASP A 54 9.46 7.35 8.15
N GLN A 55 8.16 7.04 8.09
CA GLN A 55 7.29 6.88 9.26
C GLN A 55 6.85 5.42 9.39
N PRO A 56 7.49 4.64 10.28
CA PRO A 56 7.11 3.26 10.54
C PRO A 56 5.69 3.17 11.11
N PHE A 57 4.94 2.16 10.69
CA PHE A 57 3.66 1.81 11.28
C PHE A 57 3.53 0.29 11.42
N THR A 58 2.77 -0.17 12.42
CA THR A 58 2.63 -1.60 12.70
C THR A 58 1.26 -2.10 12.25
N ILE A 59 1.26 -3.21 11.51
CA ILE A 59 0.07 -3.96 11.14
C ILE A 59 0.02 -5.24 11.98
N GLN A 60 -1.09 -5.44 12.68
CA GLN A 60 -1.36 -6.69 13.40
C GLN A 60 -1.91 -7.75 12.46
N ASN A 61 -1.46 -8.99 12.61
CA ASN A 61 -2.03 -10.11 11.87
C ASN A 61 -3.43 -10.42 12.43
N PRO A 62 -4.51 -10.33 11.62
CA PRO A 62 -5.86 -10.60 12.11
C PRO A 62 -6.08 -12.06 12.54
N ALA A 63 -5.24 -12.98 12.09
CA ALA A 63 -5.32 -14.41 12.42
C ALA A 63 -4.43 -14.81 13.60
N ASP A 64 -3.52 -13.95 14.04
CA ASP A 64 -2.59 -14.20 15.14
C ASP A 64 -2.22 -12.89 15.84
N GLU A 65 -2.85 -12.63 16.99
CA GLU A 65 -2.68 -11.39 17.76
C GLU A 65 -1.26 -11.20 18.30
N ASN A 66 -0.43 -12.25 18.35
CA ASN A 66 0.96 -12.15 18.78
C ASN A 66 1.92 -11.86 17.60
N SER A 67 1.39 -11.82 16.39
CA SER A 67 2.16 -11.60 15.16
C SER A 67 1.84 -10.24 14.57
N SER A 68 2.88 -9.45 14.35
CA SER A 68 2.76 -8.14 13.72
C SER A 68 3.94 -7.88 12.80
N VAL A 69 3.74 -6.94 11.87
CA VAL A 69 4.76 -6.49 10.93
C VAL A 69 4.83 -4.97 11.00
N THR A 70 6.02 -4.44 11.22
CA THR A 70 6.32 -3.02 11.07
C THR A 70 6.64 -2.75 9.61
N VAL A 71 6.04 -1.70 9.06
CA VAL A 71 6.21 -1.28 7.68
C VAL A 71 6.74 0.14 7.66
N THR A 72 7.86 0.34 6.98
CA THR A 72 8.44 1.66 6.72
C THR A 72 8.51 1.86 5.22
N CYS A 73 8.06 3.01 4.69
CA CYS A 73 8.13 3.28 3.26
C CYS A 73 9.18 4.33 2.93
N CYS A 74 9.79 4.19 1.74
CA CYS A 74 10.72 5.15 1.18
C CYS A 74 10.39 5.40 -0.30
N GLY A 75 10.87 6.51 -0.87
CA GLY A 75 10.58 6.87 -2.25
C GLY A 75 11.20 5.89 -3.26
N ALA A 76 10.42 5.43 -4.25
CA ALA A 76 10.93 4.51 -5.28
C ALA A 76 11.53 5.22 -6.51
N GLY A 77 11.25 6.51 -6.70
CA GLY A 77 11.81 7.30 -7.81
C GLY A 77 11.31 6.90 -9.21
N HIS A 78 10.23 6.13 -9.31
CA HIS A 78 9.68 5.63 -10.58
C HIS A 78 8.61 6.53 -11.18
N CYS A 79 7.60 6.89 -10.38
CA CYS A 79 6.55 7.83 -10.75
C CYS A 79 6.04 8.59 -9.51
N PRO A 80 5.27 9.69 -9.67
CA PRO A 80 4.72 10.43 -8.53
C PRO A 80 3.92 9.51 -7.58
N GLY A 81 4.32 9.50 -6.30
CA GLY A 81 3.71 8.66 -5.28
C GLY A 81 4.21 7.21 -5.23
N SER A 82 5.17 6.81 -6.08
CA SER A 82 5.78 5.47 -6.02
C SER A 82 6.62 5.29 -4.73
N LEU A 83 6.39 4.17 -4.03
CA LEU A 83 7.04 3.82 -2.78
C LEU A 83 7.67 2.42 -2.88
N MET A 84 8.79 2.25 -2.20
CA MET A 84 9.25 0.94 -1.74
C MET A 84 8.77 0.74 -0.29
N LEU A 85 8.56 -0.51 0.11
CA LEU A 85 8.03 -0.89 1.42
C LEU A 85 8.99 -1.87 2.10
N LEU A 86 9.56 -1.47 3.23
CA LEU A 86 10.35 -2.32 4.12
C LEU A 86 9.42 -2.92 5.17
N PHE A 87 9.33 -4.25 5.19
CA PHE A 87 8.57 -5.03 6.16
C PHE A 87 9.54 -5.68 7.15
N GLU A 88 9.29 -5.48 8.44
CA GLU A 88 10.09 -6.01 9.53
C GLU A 88 9.17 -6.79 10.49
N GLY A 89 9.45 -8.07 10.71
CA GLY A 89 8.68 -8.90 11.61
C GLY A 89 9.50 -10.04 12.22
N SER A 90 8.85 -10.87 13.03
CA SER A 90 9.50 -12.00 13.72
C SER A 90 10.15 -13.04 12.79
N HIS A 91 9.74 -13.07 11.52
CA HIS A 91 10.24 -13.99 10.49
C HIS A 91 11.30 -13.35 9.58
N GLY A 92 11.81 -12.17 9.94
CA GLY A 92 12.85 -11.46 9.20
C GLY A 92 12.36 -10.19 8.52
N THR A 93 13.22 -9.66 7.65
CA THR A 93 13.05 -8.35 7.01
C THR A 93 12.98 -8.52 5.50
N VAL A 94 11.98 -7.90 4.86
CA VAL A 94 11.74 -7.97 3.42
C VAL A 94 11.55 -6.57 2.86
N LEU A 95 12.24 -6.24 1.77
CA LEU A 95 12.02 -5.01 1.02
C LEU A 95 11.24 -5.33 -0.27
N TYR A 96 10.05 -4.78 -0.40
CA TYR A 96 9.28 -4.79 -1.65
C TYR A 96 9.51 -3.46 -2.38
N THR A 97 10.21 -3.51 -3.51
CA THR A 97 10.61 -2.30 -4.24
C THR A 97 9.51 -1.73 -5.13
N GLY A 98 8.55 -2.57 -5.56
CA GLY A 98 7.75 -2.26 -6.74
C GLY A 98 8.64 -1.93 -7.94
N ASP A 99 8.14 -1.10 -8.84
CA ASP A 99 8.97 -0.47 -9.86
C ASP A 99 9.75 0.69 -9.24
N PHE A 100 11.08 0.71 -9.40
CA PHE A 100 11.95 1.72 -8.81
C PHE A 100 13.07 2.13 -9.77
N ARG A 101 13.61 3.33 -9.56
CA ARG A 101 14.87 3.77 -10.16
C ARG A 101 15.58 4.73 -9.20
N LEU A 102 16.63 4.24 -8.56
CA LEU A 102 17.48 5.03 -7.68
C LEU A 102 18.82 5.27 -8.36
N TYR A 103 19.34 6.48 -8.20
CA TYR A 103 20.68 6.85 -8.62
C TYR A 103 21.54 6.99 -7.38
N SER A 104 22.81 6.59 -7.47
CA SER A 104 23.77 6.94 -6.43
C SER A 104 23.91 8.46 -6.37
N HIS A 105 23.95 9.04 -5.17
CA HIS A 105 24.47 10.39 -5.02
C HIS A 105 25.90 10.40 -5.58
N GLN A 106 26.14 11.22 -6.60
CA GLN A 106 27.49 11.68 -6.94
C GLN A 106 27.92 12.74 -5.94
#